data_AF-A0A8C2ZLD0-F1
#
_entry.id   AF-A0A8C2ZLD0-F1
#
_cell.length_a   1.000
_cell.length_b   1.000
_cell.length_c   1.000
_cell.angle_alpha   90.00
_cell.angle_beta   90.00
_cell.angle_gamma   90.00
#
_symmetry.space_group_name_H-M   'P 1'
#
loop_
_entity.id
_entity.type
_entity.pdbx_description
1 polymer ?
#
loop_
_entity_poly.entity_id
_entity_poly.type
_entity_poly.pdbx_seq_one_letter_code
_entity_poly.pdbx_strand_id
1 'polypeptide(L)'
;VHGLCQSDGCHGNEAEFYMKCASHPTSEDELSVALDLIITNSRDVPCIACCDITDVVLVFQCSERHVICLDCFHRYCQTRLSERQFVSHPVIGYSLPCAGRGIP
;
A
#
# COMPACT_ATOMS: atom_id res chain seq x y z
N VAL A 1 9.33 1.25 -18.59
CA VAL A 1 10.58 2.03 -18.45
C VAL A 1 11.63 1.32 -19.28
N HIS A 2 12.35 2.05 -20.14
CA HIS A 2 13.31 1.44 -21.05
C HIS A 2 14.74 1.84 -20.69
N GLY A 3 15.69 0.96 -20.99
CA GLY A 3 17.11 1.16 -20.76
C GLY A 3 17.97 0.29 -21.68
N LEU A 4 19.26 0.20 -21.40
CA LEU A 4 20.18 -0.70 -22.08
C LEU A 4 20.79 -1.66 -21.03
N CYS A 5 20.55 -2.96 -21.20
CA CYS A 5 21.19 -3.97 -20.36
C CYS A 5 22.71 -3.91 -20.53
N GLN A 6 23.45 -3.93 -19.41
CA GLN A 6 24.92 -3.85 -19.42
C GLN A 6 25.60 -5.23 -19.52
N SER A 7 24.82 -6.31 -19.56
CA SER A 7 25.35 -7.66 -19.76
C SER A 7 25.84 -7.84 -21.19
N ASP A 8 27.03 -8.43 -21.35
CA ASP A 8 27.65 -8.61 -22.66
C ASP A 8 26.78 -9.48 -23.59
N GLY A 9 26.58 -9.03 -24.82
CA GLY A 9 25.72 -9.68 -25.81
C GLY A 9 24.21 -9.62 -25.53
N CYS A 10 23.74 -8.90 -24.50
CA CYS A 10 22.32 -8.76 -24.20
C CYS A 10 21.70 -7.55 -24.92
N HIS A 11 20.63 -7.78 -25.67
CA HIS A 11 19.85 -6.72 -26.33
C HIS A 11 18.59 -6.30 -25.55
N GLY A 12 18.51 -6.68 -24.27
CA GLY A 12 17.37 -6.36 -23.40
C GLY A 12 17.25 -4.85 -23.17
N ASN A 13 16.05 -4.32 -23.38
CA ASN A 13 15.76 -2.89 -23.27
C ASN A 13 14.59 -2.56 -22.32
N GLU A 14 14.05 -3.57 -21.64
CA GLU A 14 12.96 -3.43 -20.67
C GLU A 14 13.51 -3.56 -19.26
N ALA A 15 13.07 -2.65 -18.38
CA ALA A 15 13.41 -2.72 -16.95
C ALA A 15 12.29 -3.43 -16.18
N GLU A 16 12.67 -4.44 -15.41
CA GLU A 16 11.82 -5.10 -14.43
C GLU A 16 12.16 -4.57 -13.03
N PHE A 17 11.13 -4.18 -12.27
CA PHE A 17 11.28 -3.67 -10.92
C PHE A 17 10.77 -4.69 -9.92
N TYR A 18 11.54 -4.89 -8.86
CA TYR A 18 11.16 -5.71 -7.73
C TYR A 18 11.63 -5.05 -6.43
N MET A 19 11.02 -5.44 -5.32
CA MET A 19 11.35 -4.94 -4.00
C MET A 19 11.94 -6.05 -3.14
N LYS A 20 12.77 -5.68 -2.16
CA LYS A 20 13.33 -6.57 -1.15
C LYS A 20 13.15 -5.97 0.23
N CYS A 21 13.14 -6.83 1.25
CA CYS A 21 13.14 -6.39 2.63
C CYS A 21 14.50 -5.74 2.97
N ALA A 22 14.48 -4.52 3.52
CA ALA A 22 15.69 -3.81 3.93
C ALA A 22 16.12 -4.13 5.38
N SER A 23 15.31 -4.90 6.13
CA SER A 23 15.56 -5.17 7.55
C SER A 23 16.60 -6.26 7.80
N HIS A 24 16.97 -7.03 6.77
CA HIS A 24 17.95 -8.10 6.86
C HIS A 24 18.64 -8.28 5.50
N PRO A 25 19.81 -8.96 5.46
CA PRO A 25 20.38 -9.41 4.20
C PRO A 25 19.40 -10.33 3.46
N THR A 26 19.32 -10.18 2.13
CA THR A 26 18.42 -10.94 1.26
C THR A 26 19.19 -11.51 0.06
N SER A 27 18.85 -12.73 -0.37
CA SER A 27 19.36 -13.33 -1.61
C SER A 27 18.74 -12.68 -2.87
N GLU A 28 19.12 -13.14 -4.07
CA GLU A 28 18.52 -12.63 -5.32
C GLU A 28 17.06 -13.02 -5.47
N ASP A 29 16.71 -14.25 -5.09
CA ASP A 29 15.37 -14.82 -5.23
C ASP A 29 14.39 -14.38 -4.12
N GLU A 30 14.89 -13.70 -3.08
CA GLU A 30 14.06 -13.15 -2.00
C GLU A 30 13.40 -11.83 -2.41
N LEU A 31 12.20 -11.95 -2.95
CA LEU A 31 11.37 -10.82 -3.35
C LEU A 31 10.32 -10.47 -2.29
N SER A 32 10.00 -9.18 -2.19
CA SER A 32 8.95 -8.64 -1.33
C SER A 32 7.90 -7.90 -2.16
N VAL A 33 6.65 -7.94 -1.71
CA VAL A 33 5.56 -7.20 -2.36
C VAL A 33 5.65 -5.72 -1.98
N ALA A 34 5.52 -4.85 -2.97
CA ALA A 34 5.42 -3.41 -2.74
C ALA A 34 4.06 -3.06 -2.12
N LEU A 35 4.08 -2.28 -1.04
CA LEU A 35 2.87 -1.79 -0.39
C LEU A 35 2.61 -0.35 -0.84
N ASP A 36 2.16 -0.18 -2.08
CA ASP A 36 2.09 1.12 -2.77
C ASP A 36 1.18 2.17 -2.12
N LEU A 37 0.24 1.73 -1.27
CA LEU A 37 -0.66 2.61 -0.53
C LEU A 37 -0.08 3.10 0.79
N ILE A 38 1.00 2.49 1.27
CA ILE A 38 1.69 2.87 2.51
C ILE A 38 2.77 3.88 2.17
N ILE A 39 2.65 5.08 2.73
CA ILE A 39 3.46 6.24 2.36
C ILE A 39 3.99 6.90 3.64
N THR A 40 5.21 7.42 3.58
CA THR A 40 5.75 8.33 4.61
C THR A 40 4.93 9.63 4.65
N ASN A 41 4.43 9.98 5.82
CA ASN A 41 3.58 11.15 6.06
C ASN A 41 4.40 12.45 6.17
N SER A 42 5.16 12.76 5.12
CA SER A 42 5.98 13.98 5.03
C SER A 42 5.21 15.32 5.12
N ARG A 43 3.88 15.27 5.13
CA ARG A 43 2.99 16.44 5.17
C ARG A 43 2.20 16.53 6.47
N ASP A 44 2.49 15.68 7.45
CA ASP A 44 1.85 15.66 8.77
C ASP A 44 0.32 15.62 8.69
N VAL A 45 -0.23 14.87 7.73
CA VAL A 45 -1.68 14.76 7.53
C VAL A 45 -2.25 13.89 8.66
N PRO A 46 -3.25 14.39 9.42
CA PRO A 46 -3.83 13.62 10.51
C PRO A 46 -4.65 12.43 10.00
N CYS A 47 -4.67 11.36 10.79
CA CYS A 47 -5.50 10.19 10.54
C CYS A 47 -6.99 10.56 10.57
N ILE A 48 -7.77 10.11 9.58
CA ILE A 48 -9.21 10.38 9.50
C ILE A 48 -10.01 9.82 10.70
N ALA A 49 -9.49 8.82 11.40
CA ALA A 49 -10.21 8.14 12.48
C ALA A 49 -9.84 8.66 13.89
N CYS A 50 -8.56 8.85 14.18
CA CYS A 50 -8.10 9.29 15.51
C CYS A 50 -7.59 10.72 15.56
N CYS A 51 -7.46 11.41 14.42
CA CYS A 51 -6.87 12.74 14.28
C CYS A 51 -5.39 12.86 14.67
N ASP A 52 -4.73 11.75 15.04
CA ASP A 52 -3.29 11.74 15.34
C ASP A 52 -2.46 11.81 14.05
N ILE A 53 -1.24 12.36 14.19
CA ILE A 53 -0.24 12.42 13.12
C ILE A 53 0.81 11.33 13.36
N THR A 54 1.03 10.47 12.37
CA THR A 54 2.01 9.37 12.42
C THR A 54 2.94 9.43 11.20
N ASP A 55 4.18 8.96 11.35
CA ASP A 55 5.22 9.03 10.30
C ASP A 55 4.90 8.22 9.04
N VAL A 56 4.14 7.13 9.20
CA VAL A 56 3.74 6.24 8.10
C VAL A 56 2.22 6.09 8.14
N VAL A 57 1.60 6.25 6.99
CA VAL A 57 0.15 6.24 6.82
C VAL A 57 -0.24 5.47 5.58
N LEU A 58 -1.48 4.98 5.55
CA LEU A 58 -2.10 4.45 4.34
C LEU A 58 -2.93 5.56 3.68
N VAL A 59 -2.75 5.74 2.37
CA VAL A 59 -3.51 6.70 1.56
C VAL A 59 -4.45 5.94 0.63
N PHE A 60 -5.75 6.10 0.81
CA PHE A 60 -6.75 5.47 -0.05
C PHE A 60 -6.75 6.07 -1.46
N GLN A 61 -7.09 5.27 -2.46
CA GLN A 61 -7.21 5.70 -3.87
C GLN A 61 -8.57 6.36 -4.20
N CYS A 62 -9.25 6.97 -3.23
CA CYS A 62 -10.47 7.75 -3.46
C CYS A 62 -10.14 9.17 -3.96
N SER A 63 -11.13 9.92 -4.44
CA SER A 63 -10.94 11.29 -4.96
C SER A 63 -10.25 12.22 -3.96
N GLU A 64 -10.67 12.14 -2.69
CA GLU A 64 -10.13 12.97 -1.60
C GLU A 64 -8.81 12.45 -1.02
N ARG A 65 -8.34 11.28 -1.49
CA ARG A 65 -7.11 10.62 -1.01
C ARG A 65 -7.03 10.55 0.52
N HIS A 66 -8.11 10.08 1.16
CA HIS A 66 -8.18 10.01 2.61
C HIS A 66 -7.01 9.24 3.23
N VAL A 67 -6.52 9.74 4.35
CA VAL A 67 -5.34 9.23 5.07
C VAL A 67 -5.78 8.54 6.35
N ILE A 68 -5.20 7.37 6.65
CA ILE A 68 -5.45 6.61 7.87
C ILE A 68 -4.11 6.07 8.41
N CYS A 69 -3.88 6.15 9.72
CA CYS A 69 -2.69 5.53 10.33
C CYS A 69 -2.83 3.99 10.29
N LEU A 70 -1.71 3.27 10.39
CA LEU A 70 -1.70 1.81 10.26
C LEU A 70 -2.48 1.10 11.38
N ASP A 71 -2.49 1.65 12.59
CA ASP A 71 -3.23 1.10 13.72
C ASP A 71 -4.75 1.21 13.52
N CYS A 72 -5.23 2.38 13.08
CA CYS A 72 -6.64 2.58 12.74
C CYS A 72 -7.04 1.75 11.52
N PHE A 73 -6.15 1.58 10.55
CA PHE A 73 -6.40 0.71 9.40
C PHE A 73 -6.55 -0.75 9.81
N HIS A 74 -5.68 -1.27 10.68
CA HIS A 74 -5.79 -2.62 11.21
C HIS A 74 -7.13 -2.83 11.93
N ARG A 75 -7.52 -1.90 12.82
CA ARG A 75 -8.83 -1.96 13.49
C ARG A 75 -10.00 -1.91 12.51
N TYR A 76 -9.94 -1.02 11.51
CA TYR A 76 -10.95 -0.93 10.46
C TYR A 76 -11.13 -2.26 9.72
N CYS A 77 -10.03 -2.90 9.32
CA CYS A 77 -10.05 -4.22 8.68
C CYS A 77 -10.66 -5.29 9.58
N GLN A 78 -10.26 -5.34 10.86
CA GLN A 78 -10.78 -6.30 11.82
C GLN A 78 -12.29 -6.13 12.04
N THR A 79 -12.76 -4.91 12.28
CA THR A 79 -14.19 -4.61 12.47
C THR A 79 -15.01 -5.04 11.25
N ARG A 80 -14.57 -4.65 10.04
CA ARG A 80 -15.29 -5.01 8.80
C ARG A 80 -15.24 -6.52 8.51
N LEU A 81 -14.20 -7.21 8.93
CA LEU A 81 -14.11 -8.66 8.81
C LEU A 81 -15.10 -9.34 9.75
N SER A 82 -15.12 -8.93 11.04
CA SER A 82 -16.06 -9.44 12.04
C SER A 82 -17.52 -9.20 11.67
N GLU A 83 -17.82 -8.05 11.07
CA GLU A 83 -19.16 -7.68 10.62
C GLU A 83 -19.52 -8.21 9.22
N ARG A 84 -18.60 -8.93 8.55
CA ARG A 84 -18.76 -9.45 7.18
C ARG A 84 -19.10 -8.37 6.14
N GLN A 85 -18.47 -7.21 6.27
CA GLN A 85 -18.69 -6.03 5.42
C GLN A 85 -17.58 -5.82 4.40
N PHE A 86 -16.82 -6.87 4.06
CA PHE A 86 -15.93 -6.85 2.92
C PHE A 86 -16.75 -6.80 1.62
N VAL A 87 -16.28 -6.01 0.66
CA VAL A 87 -16.95 -5.85 -0.63
C VAL A 87 -16.33 -6.82 -1.63
N SER A 88 -17.15 -7.67 -2.22
CA SER A 88 -16.74 -8.53 -3.32
C SER A 88 -16.65 -7.72 -4.60
N HIS A 89 -15.48 -7.71 -5.22
CA HIS A 89 -15.23 -7.11 -6.52
C HIS A 89 -14.93 -8.22 -7.54
N PRO A 90 -15.54 -8.18 -8.74
CA PRO A 90 -15.49 -9.28 -9.70
C PRO A 90 -14.07 -9.66 -10.17
N VAL A 91 -13.12 -8.72 -10.14
CA VAL A 91 -11.75 -8.93 -10.64
C VAL A 91 -10.71 -9.12 -9.52
N ILE A 92 -10.84 -8.40 -8.39
CA ILE A 92 -9.81 -8.37 -7.34
C ILE A 92 -10.18 -9.23 -6.13
N GLY A 93 -11.40 -9.77 -6.09
CA GLY A 93 -11.92 -10.53 -4.95
C GLY A 93 -12.47 -9.62 -3.85
N TYR A 94 -12.31 -10.04 -2.59
CA TYR A 94 -12.82 -9.30 -1.44
C TYR A 94 -11.85 -8.22 -0.98
N SER A 95 -12.33 -6.99 -0.88
CA SER A 95 -11.53 -5.84 -0.44
C SER A 95 -12.37 -4.85 0.38
N LEU A 96 -11.74 -3.78 0.84
CA LEU A 96 -12.37 -2.73 1.63
C LEU A 96 -12.34 -1.39 0.88
N PRO A 97 -13.45 -0.63 0.91
CA PRO A 97 -13.47 0.72 0.40
C PRO A 97 -12.75 1.68 1.36
N CYS A 98 -12.65 2.94 0.96
CA CYS A 98 -12.16 4.01 1.83
C CYS A 98 -13.05 4.17 3.08
N ALA A 99 -12.41 4.28 4.26
CA ALA A 99 -13.09 4.49 5.54
C ALA A 99 -13.84 5.84 5.63
N GLY A 100 -13.47 6.84 4.83
CA GLY A 100 -14.10 8.17 4.81
C GLY A 100 -15.54 8.18 4.29
N ARG A 101 -15.99 7.15 3.56
CA ARG A 101 -17.39 7.05 3.10
C ARG A 101 -18.40 6.70 4.21
N GLY A 102 -17.94 6.50 5.45
CA GLY A 102 -18.79 6.15 6.60
C GLY A 102 -18.57 7.00 7.84
N ILE A 103 -17.86 8.14 7.71
CA ILE A 103 -17.67 9.10 8.79
C ILE A 103 -18.58 10.31 8.44
N PRO A 104 -19.54 10.68 9.29
CA PRO A 104 -20.45 11.80 9.04
C PRO A 104 -19.72 13.15 8.92
#